data_AF-A0A952HN04-F1
#
_entry.id   AF-A0A952HN04-F1
#
_cell.length_a   1.000
_cell.length_b   1.000
_cell.length_c   1.000
_cell.angle_alpha   90.00
_cell.angle_beta   90.00
_cell.angle_gamma   90.00
#
_symmetry.space_group_name_H-M   'P 1'
#
loop_
_entity.id
_entity.type
_entity.pdbx_description
1 polymer ?
#
loop_
_entity_poly.entity_id
_entity_poly.type
_entity_poly.pdbx_seq_one_letter_code
_entity_poly.pdbx_strand_id
1 'polypeptide(L)'
;MSTALKGIIKLECKIRVLTGLHIGGSKENVEIGGIDNIVIKIPVLKLDETIERDVPYIPGSSIKGKMRALLEWVEKPEGLPQVIALANKGEPCNCGKCKVCKLFGAHKNAKTEEPVRLRVEDFYPTEETIKMWKRFLDGDFVEVKT
;
A
#
# COMPACT_ATOMS: atom_id res chain seq x y z
N MET A 1 12.49 3.37 -30.00
CA MET A 1 13.40 2.34 -29.46
C MET A 1 12.59 1.43 -28.57
N SER A 2 12.57 0.12 -28.81
CA SER A 2 11.89 -0.82 -27.92
C SER A 2 12.68 -0.94 -26.61
N THR A 3 12.05 -0.61 -25.49
CA THR A 3 12.66 -0.72 -24.17
C THR A 3 12.66 -2.20 -23.77
N ALA A 4 13.82 -2.87 -23.87
CA ALA A 4 13.95 -4.26 -23.46
C ALA A 4 14.14 -4.39 -21.93
N LEU A 5 13.43 -5.33 -21.30
CA LEU A 5 13.63 -5.65 -19.88
C LEU A 5 15.02 -6.26 -19.68
N LYS A 6 15.88 -5.58 -18.91
CA LYS A 6 17.23 -6.07 -18.59
C LYS A 6 17.26 -7.03 -17.40
N GLY A 7 16.31 -6.91 -16.48
CA GLY A 7 16.24 -7.71 -15.26
C GLY A 7 15.23 -7.17 -14.26
N ILE A 8 14.95 -7.98 -13.23
CA ILE A 8 14.05 -7.64 -12.13
C ILE A 8 14.87 -7.67 -10.84
N ILE A 9 14.91 -6.55 -10.14
CA ILE A 9 15.51 -6.46 -8.80
C ILE A 9 14.41 -6.71 -7.78
N LYS A 10 14.58 -7.73 -6.94
CA LYS A 10 13.68 -8.03 -5.83
C LYS A 10 14.25 -7.43 -4.55
N LEU A 11 13.42 -6.66 -3.84
CA LEU A 11 13.76 -6.07 -2.55
C LEU A 11 12.82 -6.68 -1.50
N GLU A 12 13.40 -7.45 -0.59
CA GLU A 12 12.68 -8.03 0.53
C GLU A 12 12.89 -7.12 1.76
N CYS A 13 11.79 -6.79 2.45
CA CYS A 13 11.87 -5.96 3.64
C CYS A 13 10.83 -6.38 4.68
N LYS A 14 11.13 -6.06 5.94
CA LYS A 14 10.22 -6.22 7.07
C LYS A 14 9.75 -4.85 7.52
N ILE A 15 8.44 -4.66 7.68
CA ILE A 15 7.87 -3.42 8.19
C ILE A 15 7.62 -3.61 9.69
N ARG A 16 8.25 -2.75 10.50
CA ARG A 16 7.95 -2.66 11.93
C ARG A 16 6.97 -1.53 12.18
N VAL A 17 5.81 -1.87 12.69
CA VAL A 17 4.79 -0.91 13.13
C VAL A 17 5.25 -0.33 14.48
N LEU A 18 5.48 0.99 14.54
CA LEU A 18 5.98 1.67 15.74
C LEU A 18 4.85 2.15 16.66
N THR A 19 3.69 2.46 16.09
CA THR A 19 2.47 2.93 16.76
C THR A 19 1.27 2.23 16.13
N GLY A 20 0.10 2.24 16.79
CA GLY A 20 -1.13 1.66 16.23
C GLY A 20 -1.36 2.07 14.76
N LEU A 21 -1.53 1.08 13.89
CA LEU A 21 -1.71 1.26 12.45
C LEU A 21 -3.11 0.80 12.05
N HIS A 22 -3.91 1.75 11.55
CA HIS A 22 -5.24 1.47 11.04
C HIS A 22 -5.26 1.64 9.52
N ILE A 23 -5.55 0.55 8.80
CA ILE A 23 -5.80 0.55 7.35
C ILE A 23 -7.22 0.05 7.15
N GLY A 24 -8.12 0.98 6.84
CA GLY A 24 -9.54 0.68 6.64
C GLY A 24 -9.82 0.05 5.27
N GLY A 25 -10.86 -0.79 5.23
CA GLY A 25 -11.48 -1.29 3.99
C GLY A 25 -12.64 -0.42 3.50
N SER A 26 -13.26 -0.81 2.38
CA SER A 26 -14.48 -0.18 1.88
C SER A 26 -15.69 -0.46 2.79
N LYS A 27 -16.51 0.56 3.04
CA LYS A 27 -17.70 0.55 3.93
C LYS A 27 -18.94 -0.10 3.31
N GLU A 28 -18.81 -0.98 2.32
CA GLU A 28 -19.99 -1.47 1.58
C GLU A 28 -20.90 -2.38 2.42
N ASN A 29 -20.40 -2.94 3.52
CA ASN A 29 -21.19 -3.76 4.47
C ASN A 29 -21.17 -3.16 5.89
N VAL A 30 -21.44 -1.85 6.05
CA VAL A 30 -21.78 -1.33 7.39
C VAL A 30 -23.20 -1.79 7.71
N GLU A 31 -23.31 -2.96 8.33
CA GLU A 31 -24.53 -3.35 9.03
C GLU A 31 -24.84 -2.29 10.11
N ILE A 32 -26.10 -1.91 10.23
CA ILE A 32 -26.55 -0.93 11.23
C ILE A 32 -26.25 -1.51 12.62
N GLY A 33 -25.26 -0.92 13.32
CA GLY A 33 -24.74 -1.43 14.60
C GLY A 33 -23.40 -2.16 14.52
N GLY A 34 -22.76 -2.22 13.35
CA GLY A 34 -21.44 -2.82 13.15
C GLY A 34 -20.29 -2.02 13.77
N ILE A 35 -19.18 -2.72 14.06
CA ILE A 35 -17.99 -2.21 14.75
C ILE A 35 -17.34 -1.07 13.95
N ASP A 36 -17.15 0.10 14.59
CA ASP A 36 -16.71 1.36 13.96
C ASP A 36 -15.26 1.39 13.43
N ASN A 37 -14.49 0.29 13.52
CA ASN A 37 -13.07 0.24 13.12
C ASN A 37 -12.71 -1.03 12.33
N ILE A 38 -13.24 -1.15 11.10
CA ILE A 38 -12.92 -2.27 10.22
C ILE A 38 -11.50 -2.11 9.65
N VAL A 39 -10.55 -2.83 10.24
CA VAL A 39 -9.21 -3.02 9.66
C VAL A 39 -9.29 -4.05 8.53
N ILE A 40 -8.60 -3.79 7.43
CA ILE A 40 -8.54 -4.73 6.32
C ILE A 40 -7.82 -6.02 6.74
N LYS A 41 -8.45 -7.16 6.43
CA LYS A 41 -8.00 -8.49 6.83
C LYS A 41 -7.94 -9.41 5.61
N ILE A 42 -7.00 -10.35 5.62
CA ILE A 42 -7.02 -11.48 4.69
C ILE A 42 -7.82 -12.63 5.32
N PRO A 43 -8.76 -13.28 4.59
CA PRO A 43 -9.62 -14.31 5.18
C PRO A 43 -8.86 -15.51 5.73
N VAL A 44 -7.78 -15.89 5.05
CA VAL A 44 -6.95 -17.04 5.41
C VAL A 44 -5.49 -16.70 5.12
N LEU A 45 -4.63 -16.85 6.12
CA LEU A 45 -3.18 -16.78 5.98
C LEU A 45 -2.57 -18.10 6.44
N LYS A 46 -1.82 -18.74 5.54
CA LYS A 46 -1.03 -19.93 5.88
C LYS A 46 0.40 -19.51 6.24
N LEU A 47 0.81 -19.79 7.47
CA LEU A 47 2.18 -19.58 7.97
C LEU A 47 2.73 -20.94 8.40
N ASP A 48 3.71 -21.46 7.66
CA ASP A 48 4.27 -22.80 7.85
C ASP A 48 3.18 -23.88 8.07
N GLU A 49 3.08 -24.41 9.30
CA GLU A 49 2.11 -25.45 9.70
C GLU A 49 0.80 -24.90 10.28
N THR A 50 0.67 -23.58 10.40
CA THR A 50 -0.49 -22.90 10.99
C THR A 50 -1.35 -22.19 9.94
N ILE A 51 -2.66 -22.17 10.21
CA ILE A 51 -3.63 -21.42 9.42
C ILE A 51 -4.28 -20.40 10.36
N GLU A 52 -4.09 -19.14 10.03
CA GLU A 52 -4.72 -18.02 10.73
C GLU A 52 -5.86 -17.48 9.86
N ARG A 53 -6.92 -16.99 10.51
CA ARG A 53 -8.09 -16.40 9.85
C ARG A 53 -8.18 -14.93 10.19
N ASP A 54 -8.78 -14.17 9.28
CA ASP A 54 -9.13 -12.77 9.51
C ASP A 54 -7.94 -11.92 10.00
N VAL A 55 -6.80 -12.11 9.34
CA VAL A 55 -5.51 -11.54 9.75
C VAL A 55 -5.30 -10.15 9.16
N PRO A 56 -5.02 -9.12 9.97
CA PRO A 56 -4.65 -7.81 9.46
C PRO A 56 -3.40 -7.85 8.60
N TYR A 57 -3.39 -7.11 7.49
CA TYR A 57 -2.25 -7.00 6.60
C TYR A 57 -2.09 -5.58 6.07
N ILE A 58 -0.94 -5.27 5.48
CA ILE A 58 -0.71 -3.98 4.81
C ILE A 58 -0.78 -4.22 3.30
N PRO A 59 -1.79 -3.67 2.60
CA PRO A 59 -1.87 -3.79 1.15
C PRO A 59 -0.69 -3.12 0.46
N GLY A 60 -0.13 -3.79 -0.55
CA GLY A 60 0.96 -3.26 -1.37
C GLY A 60 0.52 -2.00 -2.12
N SER A 61 -0.76 -1.90 -2.49
CA SER A 61 -1.36 -0.69 -3.06
C SER A 61 -1.34 0.49 -2.09
N SER A 62 -1.57 0.28 -0.80
CA SER A 62 -1.53 1.33 0.23
C SER A 62 -0.11 1.86 0.44
N ILE A 63 0.90 0.98 0.51
CA ILE A 63 2.31 1.39 0.59
C ILE A 63 2.71 2.12 -0.69
N LYS A 64 2.42 1.53 -1.85
CA LYS A 64 2.73 2.13 -3.16
C LYS A 64 2.10 3.51 -3.31
N GLY A 65 0.85 3.68 -2.89
CA GLY A 65 0.13 4.95 -2.90
C GLY A 65 0.76 5.98 -1.99
N LYS A 66 1.13 5.60 -0.75
CA LYS A 66 1.79 6.52 0.18
C LYS A 66 3.18 6.94 -0.30
N MET A 67 3.98 6.00 -0.81
CA MET A 67 5.28 6.29 -1.43
C MET A 67 5.14 7.26 -2.60
N ARG A 68 4.18 7.01 -3.49
CA ARG A 68 3.88 7.88 -4.62
C ARG A 68 3.52 9.28 -4.14
N ALA A 69 2.57 9.41 -3.22
CA ALA A 69 2.11 10.70 -2.72
C ALA A 69 3.28 11.50 -2.12
N LEU A 70 4.11 10.87 -1.29
CA LEU A 70 5.30 11.52 -0.71
C LEU A 70 6.30 11.95 -1.78
N LEU A 71 6.53 11.14 -2.82
CA LEU A 71 7.41 11.49 -3.93
C LEU A 71 6.85 12.65 -4.77
N GLU A 72 5.54 12.71 -4.98
CA GLU A 72 4.90 13.83 -5.68
C GLU A 72 5.04 15.17 -4.90
N TRP A 73 5.22 15.11 -3.58
CA TRP A 73 5.50 16.30 -2.75
C TRP A 73 6.93 16.83 -2.84
N VAL A 74 7.90 16.01 -3.27
CA VAL A 74 9.32 16.41 -3.36
C VAL A 74 9.81 16.57 -4.80
N GLU A 75 9.20 15.87 -5.75
CA GLU A 75 9.58 15.93 -7.16
C GLU A 75 9.01 17.17 -7.85
N LYS A 76 9.89 18.00 -8.42
CA LYS A 76 9.57 19.11 -9.32
C LYS A 76 10.16 18.85 -10.70
N PRO A 77 9.41 18.24 -11.63
CA PRO A 77 9.81 18.08 -13.02
C PRO A 77 10.13 19.43 -13.69
N GLU A 78 11.11 19.42 -14.59
CA GLU A 78 11.38 20.57 -15.46
C GLU A 78 10.12 20.94 -16.26
N GLY A 79 9.79 22.23 -16.27
CA GLY A 79 8.59 22.76 -16.92
C GLY A 79 7.34 22.82 -16.05
N LEU A 80 7.36 22.30 -14.81
CA LEU A 80 6.30 22.57 -13.85
C LEU A 80 6.66 23.76 -12.93
N PRO A 81 5.71 24.66 -12.63
CA PRO A 81 5.97 25.81 -11.76
C PRO A 81 6.30 25.39 -10.32
N GLN A 82 5.83 24.22 -9.90
CA GLN A 82 5.91 23.69 -8.54
C GLN A 82 5.99 22.16 -8.52
N VAL A 83 6.11 21.59 -7.33
CA VAL A 83 6.11 20.12 -7.12
C VAL A 83 4.83 19.49 -7.67
N ILE A 84 4.91 18.21 -8.06
CA ILE A 84 3.80 17.49 -8.69
C ILE A 84 2.52 17.56 -7.87
N ALA A 85 2.61 17.39 -6.54
CA ALA A 85 1.47 17.39 -5.64
C ALA A 85 0.64 18.69 -5.71
N LEU A 86 1.30 19.82 -5.97
CA LEU A 86 0.63 21.12 -6.10
C LEU A 86 0.27 21.43 -7.56
N ALA A 87 1.03 20.93 -8.53
CA ALA A 87 0.86 21.29 -9.94
C ALA A 87 -0.49 20.82 -10.53
N ASN A 88 -1.06 19.73 -10.01
CA ASN A 88 -2.25 19.08 -10.58
C ASN A 88 -3.52 19.20 -9.71
N LYS A 89 -3.69 20.31 -8.98
CA LYS A 89 -4.86 20.51 -8.09
C LYS A 89 -5.07 19.35 -7.10
N GLY A 90 -3.99 18.72 -6.65
CA GLY A 90 -4.02 17.57 -5.75
C GLY A 90 -4.23 16.20 -6.41
N GLU A 91 -4.47 16.13 -7.72
CA GLU A 91 -4.57 14.85 -8.43
C GLU A 91 -3.18 14.24 -8.71
N PRO A 92 -3.05 12.89 -8.69
CA PRO A 92 -1.78 12.25 -9.02
C PRO A 92 -1.36 12.53 -10.47
N CYS A 93 -0.04 12.58 -10.71
CA CYS A 93 0.49 12.89 -12.03
C CYS A 93 0.05 11.90 -13.12
N ASN A 94 -0.32 12.43 -14.28
CA ASN A 94 -0.78 11.67 -15.44
C ASN A 94 0.07 11.89 -16.72
N CYS A 95 1.20 12.60 -16.62
CA CYS A 95 1.99 12.99 -17.79
C CYS A 95 2.68 11.82 -18.51
N GLY A 96 2.84 10.67 -17.85
CA GLY A 96 3.49 9.47 -18.42
C GLY A 96 5.01 9.56 -18.60
N LYS A 97 5.61 10.74 -18.39
CA LYS A 97 7.02 11.02 -18.74
C LYS A 97 7.94 11.23 -17.54
N CYS A 98 7.43 11.78 -16.44
CA CYS A 98 8.22 12.07 -15.24
C CYS A 98 8.66 10.78 -14.51
N LYS A 99 9.64 10.91 -13.61
CA LYS A 99 10.16 9.78 -12.81
C LYS A 99 9.05 9.08 -12.01
N VAL A 100 8.13 9.84 -11.41
CA VAL A 100 6.99 9.29 -10.66
C VAL A 100 6.09 8.45 -11.57
N CYS A 101 5.68 8.95 -12.74
CA CYS A 101 4.83 8.17 -13.66
C CYS A 101 5.54 6.92 -14.19
N LYS A 102 6.85 6.98 -14.44
CA LYS A 102 7.65 5.81 -14.88
C LYS A 102 7.75 4.73 -13.79
N LEU A 103 7.87 5.13 -12.52
CA LEU A 103 7.93 4.21 -11.39
C LEU A 103 6.56 3.62 -11.05
N PHE A 104 5.55 4.47 -10.89
CA PHE A 104 4.26 4.10 -10.30
C PHE A 104 3.14 3.84 -11.31
N GLY A 105 3.29 4.32 -12.55
CA GLY A 105 2.26 4.38 -13.58
C GLY A 105 1.58 5.76 -13.65
N ALA A 106 1.13 6.16 -14.85
CA ALA A 106 0.39 7.40 -15.04
C ALA A 106 -1.06 7.27 -14.58
N HIS A 107 -1.57 8.25 -13.84
CA HIS A 107 -2.95 8.24 -13.36
C HIS A 107 -3.95 8.46 -14.51
N LYS A 108 -5.01 7.65 -14.59
CA LYS A 108 -6.11 7.76 -15.58
C LYS A 108 -5.65 7.86 -17.05
N ASN A 109 -4.42 7.46 -17.37
CA ASN A 109 -3.86 7.59 -18.71
C ASN A 109 -3.52 6.20 -19.25
N ALA A 110 -4.36 5.70 -20.14
CA ALA A 110 -4.19 4.39 -20.78
C ALA A 110 -2.99 4.36 -21.77
N LYS A 111 -2.45 5.52 -22.16
CA LYS A 111 -1.30 5.64 -23.06
C LYS A 111 -0.02 5.90 -22.26
N THR A 112 0.42 4.91 -21.48
CA THR A 112 1.80 4.89 -20.99
C THR A 112 2.70 4.30 -22.07
N GLU A 113 3.66 5.09 -22.56
CA GLU A 113 4.64 4.65 -23.57
C GLU A 113 5.61 3.56 -23.02
N GLU A 114 5.71 3.44 -21.70
CA GLU A 114 6.62 2.52 -21.01
C GLU A 114 5.88 1.72 -19.91
N PRO A 115 6.32 0.49 -19.60
CA PRO A 115 5.76 -0.31 -18.51
C PRO A 115 6.09 0.28 -17.13
N VAL A 116 5.23 -0.01 -16.15
CA VAL A 116 5.43 0.36 -14.75
C VAL A 116 6.65 -0.38 -14.19
N ARG A 117 7.55 0.36 -13.53
CA ARG A 117 8.83 -0.18 -13.05
C ARG A 117 8.82 -0.64 -11.59
N LEU A 118 7.77 -0.33 -10.83
CA LEU A 118 7.62 -0.72 -9.43
C LEU A 118 6.33 -1.51 -9.17
N ARG A 119 6.51 -2.73 -8.67
CA ARG A 119 5.47 -3.56 -8.05
C ARG A 119 5.76 -3.64 -6.55
N VAL A 120 4.71 -3.50 -5.74
CA VAL A 120 4.75 -3.66 -4.28
C VAL A 120 3.76 -4.75 -3.94
N GLU A 121 4.23 -5.83 -3.33
CA GLU A 121 3.38 -6.92 -2.86
C GLU A 121 2.73 -6.55 -1.51
N ASP A 122 1.72 -7.32 -1.13
CA ASP A 122 1.10 -7.23 0.18
C ASP A 122 2.06 -7.71 1.28
N PHE A 123 1.99 -7.04 2.44
CA PHE A 123 2.81 -7.39 3.60
C PHE A 123 1.94 -8.09 4.64
N TYR A 124 2.27 -9.34 4.89
CA TYR A 124 1.65 -10.18 5.90
C TYR A 124 2.46 -10.16 7.20
N PRO A 125 1.81 -10.34 8.37
CA PRO A 125 2.51 -10.46 9.64
C PRO A 125 3.44 -11.67 9.65
N THR A 126 4.56 -11.54 10.35
CA THR A 126 5.43 -12.69 10.64
C THR A 126 4.80 -13.58 11.71
N GLU A 127 5.26 -14.82 11.84
CA GLU A 127 4.85 -15.69 12.95
C GLU A 127 5.08 -15.05 14.32
N GLU A 128 6.21 -14.36 14.49
CA GLU A 128 6.55 -13.61 15.70
C GLU A 128 5.47 -12.57 16.01
N THR A 129 4.96 -11.91 14.96
CA THR A 129 3.89 -10.90 15.08
C THR A 129 2.57 -11.55 15.47
N ILE A 130 2.21 -12.69 14.86
CA ILE A 130 1.00 -13.45 15.23
C ILE A 130 1.07 -13.92 16.69
N LYS A 131 2.20 -14.51 17.11
CA LYS A 131 2.41 -14.97 18.50
C LYS A 131 2.30 -13.81 19.49
N MET A 132 2.87 -12.65 19.14
CA MET A 132 2.75 -11.43 19.92
C MET A 132 1.28 -10.98 20.02
N TRP A 133 0.56 -10.89 18.90
CA TRP A 133 -0.84 -10.46 18.93
C TRP A 133 -1.72 -11.40 19.75
N LYS A 134 -1.58 -12.72 19.61
CA LYS A 134 -2.32 -13.71 20.43
C LYS A 134 -2.08 -13.57 21.95
N ARG A 135 -0.95 -12.98 22.34
CA ARG A 135 -0.61 -12.76 23.75
C ARG A 135 -1.21 -11.46 24.31
N PHE A 136 -1.36 -10.43 23.48
CA PHE A 136 -1.68 -9.07 23.92
C PHE A 136 -3.01 -8.52 23.44
N LEU A 137 -3.59 -9.11 22.38
CA LEU A 137 -4.83 -8.69 21.76
C LEU A 137 -5.86 -9.81 21.88
N ASP A 138 -7.11 -9.42 22.09
CA ASP A 138 -8.24 -10.35 21.99
C ASP A 138 -8.38 -10.84 20.54
N GLY A 139 -9.05 -11.98 20.35
CA GLY A 139 -8.95 -12.88 19.19
C GLY A 139 -9.11 -12.31 17.77
N ASP A 140 -9.39 -11.02 17.61
CA ASP A 140 -9.52 -10.33 16.33
C ASP A 140 -8.25 -9.63 15.84
N PHE A 141 -7.14 -9.72 16.58
CA PHE A 141 -5.85 -9.06 16.24
C PHE A 141 -5.92 -7.52 16.14
N VAL A 142 -6.98 -6.92 16.69
CA VAL A 142 -7.18 -5.47 16.74
C VAL A 142 -7.47 -5.06 18.18
N GLU A 143 -6.94 -3.91 18.56
CA GLU A 143 -7.24 -3.28 19.84
C GLU A 143 -8.66 -2.70 19.77
N VAL A 144 -9.55 -3.16 20.66
CA VAL A 144 -10.88 -2.59 20.83
C VAL A 144 -10.76 -1.38 21.75
N LYS A 145 -11.00 -0.19 21.21
CA LYS A 145 -11.11 1.01 22.03
C LYS A 145 -12.45 0.99 22.76
N THR A 146 -12.43 0.67 24.06
CA THR A 146 -13.52 0.94 25.02
C THR A 146 -13.65 2.43 25.29
#